data_AF-A0A9X4PJ99-F1
#
_entry.id   AF-A0A9X4PJ99-F1
#
_cell.length_a   1.000
_cell.length_b   1.000
_cell.length_c   1.000
_cell.angle_alpha   90.00
_cell.angle_beta   90.00
_cell.angle_gamma   90.00
#
_symmetry.space_group_name_H-M   'P 1'
#
loop_
_entity.id
_entity.type
_entity.pdbx_description
1 polymer ?
#
loop_
_entity_poly.entity_id
_entity_poly.type
_entity_poly.pdbx_seq_one_letter_code
_entity_poly.pdbx_strand_id
1 'polypeptide(L)'
;MKATKNRHDCANDGTCGKSIQSRKILGTDISFFDGSGKLITKVPTLPKYSGEKYGNRLYKEAESKQFHYPPTDIHNVLPNSLTVKHGYINCTVKYDSLSKQEKNQIETDIKTAYEVFKEKFCLENSNASYNITVYIFNNRSDYTKYNDLLGINADGGPGYITRGVTDYRNILTYKQGSMDFVLGHELGHIFQLRFSPAKAVQNLHLIDTELIANVIGRETEEKNYGAVCKWLGVDEYSNYGPSGFKFKYKGTTGIVYRQNLSEEEKFQIIQHVKDSRLDKHVDRGSVFEFK
;
A
#
# COMPACT_ATOMS: atom_id res chain seq x y z
N MET A 1 31.83 20.31 -17.72
CA MET A 1 30.49 19.77 -18.06
C MET A 1 29.79 19.42 -16.75
N LYS A 2 28.69 20.10 -16.40
CA LYS A 2 27.84 19.69 -15.27
C LYS A 2 27.16 18.38 -15.66
N ALA A 3 27.33 17.33 -14.87
CA ALA A 3 26.62 16.08 -15.04
C ALA A 3 25.12 16.39 -15.18
N THR A 4 24.53 16.07 -16.32
CA THR A 4 23.08 16.06 -16.51
C THR A 4 22.51 15.17 -15.41
N LYS A 5 21.78 15.77 -14.45
CA LYS A 5 20.96 15.01 -13.49
C LYS A 5 20.15 14.00 -14.29
N ASN A 6 20.30 12.72 -13.96
CA ASN A 6 19.56 11.66 -14.62
C ASN A 6 18.07 11.98 -14.44
N ARG A 7 17.35 12.22 -15.55
CA ARG A 7 15.92 12.57 -15.52
C ARG A 7 15.05 11.37 -15.19
N HIS A 8 15.60 10.17 -15.27
CA HIS A 8 14.89 8.92 -15.07
C HIS A 8 15.45 8.18 -13.86
N ASP A 9 14.55 7.61 -13.07
CA ASP A 9 14.86 6.70 -11.97
C ASP A 9 14.22 5.34 -12.27
N CYS A 10 15.07 4.36 -12.58
CA CYS A 10 14.66 3.08 -13.11
C CYS A 10 15.47 1.96 -12.43
N ALA A 11 14.89 0.77 -12.31
CA ALA A 11 15.59 -0.37 -11.73
C ALA A 11 16.59 -1.03 -12.71
N ASN A 12 16.38 -0.85 -14.02
CA ASN A 12 17.26 -1.36 -15.07
C ASN A 12 17.11 -0.57 -16.37
N ASP A 13 18.09 -0.69 -17.26
CA ASP A 13 18.12 0.01 -18.57
C ASP A 13 16.91 -0.36 -19.45
N GLY A 14 16.41 -1.58 -19.35
CA GLY A 14 15.25 -2.06 -20.10
C GLY A 14 13.95 -1.34 -19.75
N THR A 15 13.81 -0.79 -18.54
CA THR A 15 12.63 -0.03 -18.10
C THR A 15 12.80 1.48 -18.23
N CYS A 16 13.97 1.96 -18.67
CA CYS A 16 14.29 3.38 -18.67
C CYS A 16 13.55 4.18 -19.74
N GLY A 17 12.88 5.26 -19.33
CA GLY A 17 11.63 5.79 -19.88
C GLY A 17 11.37 5.89 -21.39
N LYS A 18 12.40 5.86 -22.24
CA LYS A 18 12.24 5.73 -23.71
C LYS A 18 12.15 4.28 -24.19
N SER A 19 12.35 3.33 -23.28
CA SER A 19 12.38 1.91 -23.58
C SER A 19 10.98 1.40 -23.86
N ILE A 20 9.97 1.65 -23.02
CA ILE A 20 8.61 1.16 -23.27
C ILE A 20 7.93 2.00 -24.36
N GLN A 21 7.74 1.40 -25.55
CA GLN A 21 7.11 2.04 -26.70
C GLN A 21 5.73 1.48 -27.02
N SER A 22 5.49 0.20 -26.71
CA SER A 22 4.21 -0.45 -27.00
C SER A 22 3.81 -1.44 -25.92
N ARG A 23 2.55 -1.89 -25.99
CA ARG A 23 1.97 -2.88 -25.09
C ARG A 23 1.08 -3.86 -25.86
N LYS A 24 0.93 -5.07 -25.33
CA LYS A 24 -0.07 -6.05 -25.77
C LYS A 24 -0.79 -6.60 -24.55
N ILE A 25 -2.11 -6.67 -24.61
CA ILE A 25 -2.95 -7.32 -23.59
C ILE A 25 -3.25 -8.72 -24.11
N LEU A 26 -2.73 -9.75 -23.43
CA LEU A 26 -2.83 -11.15 -23.84
C LEU A 26 -3.33 -11.99 -22.67
N GLY A 27 -4.61 -12.37 -22.70
CA GLY A 27 -5.23 -13.18 -21.67
C GLY A 27 -5.11 -12.54 -20.27
N THR A 28 -4.35 -13.19 -19.39
CA THR A 28 -4.18 -12.80 -17.98
C THR A 28 -3.11 -11.74 -17.75
N ASP A 29 -2.49 -11.20 -18.79
CA ASP A 29 -1.34 -10.31 -18.63
C ASP A 29 -1.24 -9.20 -19.66
N ILE A 30 -0.54 -8.13 -19.27
CA ILE A 30 -0.09 -7.05 -20.16
C ILE A 30 1.42 -7.12 -20.29
N SER A 31 1.87 -7.28 -21.53
CA SER A 31 3.29 -7.25 -21.89
C SER A 31 3.66 -5.89 -22.48
N PHE A 32 4.80 -5.36 -22.06
CA PHE A 32 5.35 -4.09 -22.52
C PHE A 32 6.64 -4.31 -23.29
N PHE A 33 6.78 -3.63 -24.43
CA PHE A 33 7.87 -3.88 -25.38
C PHE A 33 8.62 -2.61 -25.73
N ASP A 34 9.88 -2.77 -26.10
CA ASP A 34 10.68 -1.71 -26.68
C ASP A 34 10.42 -1.45 -28.16
N GLY A 35 11.10 -0.46 -28.72
CA GLY A 35 10.98 -0.10 -30.14
C GLY A 35 11.47 -1.17 -31.11
N SER A 36 12.26 -2.16 -30.63
CA SER A 36 12.67 -3.33 -31.41
C SER A 36 11.67 -4.50 -31.29
N GLY A 37 10.65 -4.36 -30.43
CA GLY A 37 9.68 -5.42 -30.12
C GLY A 37 10.15 -6.40 -29.05
N LYS A 38 11.25 -6.12 -28.34
CA LYS A 38 11.74 -6.95 -27.23
C LYS A 38 10.88 -6.71 -25.99
N LEU A 39 10.53 -7.78 -25.29
CA LEU A 39 9.79 -7.71 -24.02
C LEU A 39 10.65 -7.04 -22.93
N ILE A 40 10.09 -6.01 -22.28
CA ILE A 40 10.70 -5.29 -21.16
C ILE A 40 10.17 -5.84 -19.84
N THR A 41 8.85 -5.81 -19.68
CA THR A 41 8.18 -6.23 -18.45
C THR A 41 6.79 -6.74 -18.74
N LYS A 42 6.23 -7.42 -17.75
CA LYS A 42 4.91 -8.04 -17.79
C LYS A 42 4.21 -7.82 -16.46
N VAL A 43 2.93 -7.46 -16.50
CA VAL A 43 2.08 -7.32 -15.31
C VAL A 43 0.77 -8.09 -15.50
N PRO A 44 0.17 -8.63 -14.44
CA PRO A 44 -1.10 -9.34 -14.55
C PRO A 44 -2.26 -8.38 -14.86
N THR A 45 -3.27 -8.86 -15.60
CA THR A 45 -4.58 -8.21 -15.71
C THR A 45 -5.40 -8.57 -14.48
N LEU A 46 -5.29 -7.74 -13.45
CA LEU A 46 -6.09 -7.91 -12.24
C LEU A 46 -7.52 -7.41 -12.48
N PRO A 47 -8.56 -8.11 -11.95
CA PRO A 47 -9.93 -7.62 -12.01
C PRO A 47 -10.05 -6.19 -11.49
N LYS A 48 -10.96 -5.39 -12.04
CA LYS A 48 -11.20 -4.00 -11.63
C LYS A 48 -11.41 -3.87 -10.11
N TYR A 49 -12.14 -4.80 -9.51
CA TYR A 49 -12.43 -4.86 -8.07
C TYR A 49 -11.45 -5.75 -7.28
N SER A 50 -10.17 -5.77 -7.66
CA SER A 50 -9.16 -6.53 -6.91
C SER A 50 -8.95 -5.91 -5.54
N GLY A 51 -9.34 -6.64 -4.49
CA GLY A 51 -9.02 -6.28 -3.10
C GLY A 51 -7.66 -6.80 -2.68
N GLU A 52 -7.22 -6.48 -1.48
CA GLU A 52 -6.10 -7.05 -0.74
C GLU A 52 -6.11 -8.60 -0.71
N LYS A 53 -4.94 -9.24 -0.58
CA LYS A 53 -4.76 -10.70 -0.62
C LYS A 53 -4.25 -11.24 0.70
N TYR A 54 -3.31 -10.53 1.31
CA TYR A 54 -2.64 -10.92 2.52
C TYR A 54 -3.30 -10.29 3.75
N GLY A 55 -3.95 -9.13 3.58
CA GLY A 55 -4.73 -8.48 4.64
C GLY A 55 -3.86 -8.24 5.87
N ASN A 56 -2.72 -7.59 5.68
CA ASN A 56 -1.64 -7.50 6.67
C ASN A 56 -2.06 -6.92 8.03
N ARG A 57 -3.18 -6.18 8.09
CA ARG A 57 -3.73 -5.54 9.30
C ARG A 57 -2.71 -4.67 10.04
N LEU A 58 -1.92 -3.92 9.28
CA LEU A 58 -0.85 -3.07 9.80
C LEU A 58 -1.37 -1.77 10.44
N TYR A 59 -2.66 -1.49 10.26
CA TYR A 59 -3.33 -0.30 10.77
C TYR A 59 -4.62 -0.68 11.49
N LYS A 60 -4.94 0.09 12.53
CA LYS A 60 -6.18 -0.04 13.28
C LYS A 60 -6.95 1.27 13.23
N GLU A 61 -8.25 1.17 13.00
CA GLU A 61 -9.16 2.32 13.16
C GLU A 61 -8.99 2.94 14.55
N ALA A 62 -8.98 4.26 14.59
CA ALA A 62 -9.00 5.05 15.82
C ALA A 62 -10.39 5.65 16.04
N GLU A 63 -10.66 6.09 17.27
CA GLU A 63 -11.92 6.73 17.61
C GLU A 63 -12.16 7.99 16.77
N SER A 64 -13.44 8.23 16.48
CA SER A 64 -13.85 9.40 15.70
C SER A 64 -13.61 10.68 16.47
N LYS A 65 -13.07 11.70 15.80
CA LYS A 65 -12.86 13.00 16.43
C LYS A 65 -14.19 13.71 16.68
N GLN A 66 -14.40 14.11 17.93
CA GLN A 66 -15.60 14.82 18.36
C GLN A 66 -15.39 16.33 18.29
N PHE A 67 -16.36 17.04 17.72
CA PHE A 67 -16.37 18.49 17.65
C PHE A 67 -17.67 19.04 18.21
N HIS A 68 -17.57 20.14 18.97
CA HIS A 68 -18.74 20.87 19.46
C HIS A 68 -19.50 21.57 18.32
N TYR A 69 -18.76 22.01 17.28
CA TYR A 69 -19.30 22.63 16.08
C TYR A 69 -18.71 21.95 14.84
N PRO A 70 -19.44 21.89 13.71
CA PRO A 70 -18.90 21.33 12.47
C PRO A 70 -17.60 22.05 12.07
N PRO A 71 -16.49 21.31 11.84
CA PRO A 71 -15.25 21.93 11.40
C PRO A 71 -15.40 22.49 9.98
N THR A 72 -14.82 23.67 9.73
CA THR A 72 -14.81 24.33 8.42
C THR A 72 -13.47 24.21 7.69
N ASP A 73 -12.46 23.61 8.32
CA ASP A 73 -11.11 23.45 7.81
C ASP A 73 -10.62 22.03 8.12
N ILE A 74 -10.03 21.37 7.13
CA ILE A 74 -9.45 20.03 7.29
C ILE A 74 -8.35 20.00 8.35
N HIS A 75 -7.62 21.09 8.60
CA HIS A 75 -6.62 21.15 9.68
C HIS A 75 -7.25 20.90 11.05
N ASN A 76 -8.51 21.27 11.27
CA ASN A 76 -9.19 20.97 12.54
C ASN A 76 -9.38 19.45 12.72
N VAL A 77 -9.63 18.75 11.61
CA VAL A 77 -9.79 17.30 11.57
C VAL A 77 -8.44 16.59 11.64
N LEU A 78 -7.48 16.99 10.80
CA LEU A 78 -6.17 16.39 10.62
C LEU A 78 -5.04 17.39 10.95
N PRO A 79 -4.84 17.72 12.23
CA PRO A 79 -3.93 18.81 12.64
C PRO A 79 -2.45 18.47 12.50
N ASN A 80 -2.10 17.19 12.39
CA ASN A 80 -0.72 16.75 12.38
C ASN A 80 -0.23 16.49 10.97
N SER A 81 1.09 16.56 10.77
CA SER A 81 1.69 16.18 9.51
C SER A 81 3.08 15.56 9.65
N LEU A 82 3.46 14.75 8.66
CA LEU A 82 4.82 14.28 8.44
C LEU A 82 5.13 14.30 6.95
N THR A 83 6.41 14.29 6.60
CA THR A 83 6.86 14.34 5.21
C THR A 83 7.73 13.12 4.91
N VAL A 84 7.36 12.37 3.88
CA VAL A 84 8.12 11.24 3.35
C VAL A 84 8.73 11.63 2.02
N LYS A 85 10.06 11.63 1.96
CA LYS A 85 10.82 11.88 0.72
C LYS A 85 11.44 10.57 0.24
N HIS A 86 11.23 10.25 -1.02
CA HIS A 86 11.82 9.07 -1.65
C HIS A 86 11.92 9.27 -3.16
N GLY A 87 13.08 9.03 -3.75
CA GLY A 87 13.30 9.27 -5.18
C GLY A 87 12.85 10.66 -5.64
N TYR A 88 11.91 10.71 -6.59
CA TYR A 88 11.35 11.96 -7.12
C TYR A 88 10.09 12.47 -6.42
N ILE A 89 9.60 11.77 -5.38
CA ILE A 89 8.37 12.14 -4.68
C ILE A 89 8.64 12.81 -3.34
N ASN A 90 7.76 13.75 -3.01
CA ASN A 90 7.68 14.39 -1.71
C ASN A 90 6.23 14.27 -1.21
N CYS A 91 5.96 13.34 -0.31
CA CYS A 91 4.63 13.08 0.20
C CYS A 91 4.43 13.77 1.56
N THR A 92 3.49 14.69 1.64
CA THR A 92 3.03 15.25 2.92
C THR A 92 1.83 14.46 3.41
N VAL A 93 1.96 13.76 4.53
CA VAL A 93 0.88 12.99 5.15
C VAL A 93 0.24 13.86 6.23
N LYS A 94 -1.07 14.10 6.12
CA LYS A 94 -1.92 14.82 7.07
C LYS A 94 -2.75 13.81 7.85
N TYR A 95 -2.76 13.92 9.18
CA TYR A 95 -3.42 12.94 10.05
C TYR A 95 -3.89 13.57 11.36
N ASP A 96 -4.78 12.88 12.06
CA ASP A 96 -5.12 13.18 13.45
C ASP A 96 -4.24 12.38 14.42
N SER A 97 -4.46 11.07 14.52
CA SER A 97 -3.70 10.21 15.43
C SER A 97 -3.05 9.01 14.73
N LEU A 98 -1.72 8.98 14.75
CA LEU A 98 -0.89 7.87 14.29
C LEU A 98 0.14 7.49 15.35
N SER A 99 0.24 6.19 15.64
CA SER A 99 1.31 5.65 16.48
C SER A 99 2.67 5.75 15.76
N LYS A 100 3.77 5.59 16.50
CA LYS A 100 5.12 5.55 15.90
C LYS A 100 5.24 4.43 14.86
N GLN A 101 4.65 3.27 15.14
CA GLN A 101 4.64 2.12 14.22
C GLN A 101 3.86 2.44 12.95
N GLU A 102 2.69 3.06 13.06
CA GLU A 102 1.87 3.43 11.90
C GLU A 102 2.58 4.47 11.01
N LYS A 103 3.27 5.44 11.61
CA LYS A 103 4.09 6.43 10.86
C LYS A 103 5.20 5.75 10.08
N ASN A 104 5.94 4.85 10.72
CA ASN A 104 6.99 4.08 10.06
C ASN A 104 6.42 3.20 8.94
N GLN A 105 5.25 2.60 9.15
CA GLN A 105 4.61 1.77 8.14
C GLN A 105 4.15 2.60 6.95
N ILE A 106 3.56 3.78 7.15
CA ILE A 106 3.18 4.69 6.04
C ILE A 106 4.41 5.08 5.21
N GLU A 107 5.53 5.36 5.87
CA GLU A 107 6.79 5.63 5.18
C GLU A 107 7.25 4.43 4.35
N THR A 108 7.19 3.21 4.91
CA THR A 108 7.47 1.97 4.18
C THR A 108 6.54 1.80 2.99
N ASP A 109 5.23 1.96 3.15
CA ASP A 109 4.24 1.76 2.09
C ASP A 109 4.47 2.68 0.90
N ILE A 110 4.70 3.98 1.17
CA ILE A 110 5.01 4.98 0.14
C ILE A 110 6.29 4.61 -0.62
N LYS A 111 7.33 4.20 0.10
CA LYS A 111 8.61 3.80 -0.49
C LYS A 111 8.47 2.51 -1.31
N THR A 112 7.80 1.50 -0.77
CA THR A 112 7.57 0.23 -1.45
C THR A 112 6.78 0.45 -2.74
N ALA A 113 5.70 1.22 -2.71
CA ALA A 113 4.91 1.52 -3.91
C ALA A 113 5.75 2.20 -5.01
N TYR A 114 6.60 3.15 -4.62
CA TYR A 114 7.53 3.80 -5.54
C TYR A 114 8.50 2.79 -6.18
N GLU A 115 9.13 1.94 -5.37
CA GLU A 115 10.08 0.93 -5.86
C GLU A 115 9.40 -0.11 -6.76
N VAL A 116 8.19 -0.58 -6.41
CA VAL A 116 7.38 -1.49 -7.23
C VAL A 116 7.08 -0.87 -8.59
N PHE A 117 6.67 0.40 -8.64
CA PHE A 117 6.42 1.09 -9.90
C PHE A 117 7.70 1.26 -10.72
N LYS A 118 8.77 1.70 -10.06
CA LYS A 118 10.10 1.91 -10.66
C LYS A 118 10.63 0.64 -11.33
N GLU A 119 10.50 -0.50 -10.67
CA GLU A 119 10.96 -1.79 -11.17
C GLU A 119 10.32 -2.18 -12.50
N LYS A 120 9.14 -1.66 -12.81
CA LYS A 120 8.36 -2.04 -14.00
C LYS A 120 8.38 -0.97 -15.08
N PHE A 121 8.25 0.30 -14.70
CA PHE A 121 7.88 1.35 -15.63
C PHE A 121 8.84 2.55 -15.63
N CYS A 122 9.79 2.57 -14.70
CA CYS A 122 10.62 3.75 -14.40
C CYS A 122 9.77 4.99 -14.00
N LEU A 123 10.41 5.98 -13.38
CA LEU A 123 9.83 7.29 -13.12
C LEU A 123 10.67 8.38 -13.79
N GLU A 124 10.03 9.44 -14.27
CA GLU A 124 10.72 10.63 -14.79
C GLU A 124 10.53 11.83 -13.85
N ASN A 125 11.65 12.50 -13.55
CA ASN A 125 11.67 13.77 -12.84
C ASN A 125 11.32 14.90 -13.82
N SER A 126 10.10 15.42 -13.70
CA SER A 126 9.60 16.52 -14.53
C SER A 126 10.16 17.91 -14.14
N ASN A 127 11.15 18.01 -13.25
CA ASN A 127 11.69 19.24 -12.64
C ASN A 127 10.71 20.04 -11.77
N ALA A 128 9.42 19.73 -11.78
CA ALA A 128 8.48 20.18 -10.77
C ALA A 128 8.49 19.13 -9.66
N SER A 129 8.97 19.46 -8.45
CA SER A 129 8.77 18.54 -7.32
C SER A 129 7.26 18.35 -7.15
N TYR A 130 6.77 17.19 -7.53
CA TYR A 130 5.34 16.89 -7.44
C TYR A 130 5.06 16.46 -6.01
N ASN A 131 4.70 17.45 -5.22
CA ASN A 131 4.17 17.22 -3.89
C ASN A 131 2.89 16.39 -4.03
N ILE A 132 2.85 15.29 -3.29
CA ILE A 132 1.65 14.46 -3.11
C ILE A 132 1.18 14.72 -1.69
N THR A 133 -0.11 14.93 -1.47
CA THR A 133 -0.67 15.05 -0.12
C THR A 133 -1.52 13.84 0.19
N VAL A 134 -1.27 13.17 1.32
CA VAL A 134 -2.06 12.02 1.77
C VAL A 134 -2.82 12.41 3.02
N TYR A 135 -4.15 12.35 2.98
CA TYR A 135 -5.03 12.61 4.12
C TYR A 135 -5.47 11.27 4.69
N ILE A 136 -5.12 11.01 5.95
CA ILE A 136 -5.45 9.76 6.65
C ILE A 136 -6.40 10.08 7.80
N PHE A 137 -7.68 9.74 7.63
CA PHE A 137 -8.69 9.87 8.66
C PHE A 137 -8.64 8.71 9.66
N ASN A 138 -9.12 8.92 10.89
CA ASN A 138 -9.06 7.92 11.96
C ASN A 138 -9.82 6.64 11.64
N ASN A 139 -10.92 6.75 10.90
CA ASN A 139 -11.81 5.64 10.53
C ASN A 139 -12.70 6.04 9.34
N ARG A 140 -13.54 5.10 8.87
CA ARG A 140 -14.47 5.30 7.75
C ARG A 140 -15.49 6.42 8.00
N SER A 141 -15.95 6.59 9.25
CA SER A 141 -16.93 7.61 9.61
C SER A 141 -16.35 9.01 9.46
N ASP A 142 -15.15 9.25 10.00
CA ASP A 142 -14.46 10.54 9.86
C ASP A 142 -14.14 10.85 8.39
N TYR A 143 -13.68 9.84 7.63
CA TYR A 143 -13.48 9.97 6.19
C TYR A 143 -14.75 10.43 5.47
N THR A 144 -15.87 9.74 5.71
CA THR A 144 -17.14 10.04 5.01
C THR A 144 -17.72 11.38 5.42
N LYS A 145 -17.52 11.78 6.69
CA LYS A 145 -18.10 13.00 7.24
C LYS A 145 -17.33 14.26 6.85
N TYR A 146 -16.01 14.14 6.67
CA TYR A 146 -15.12 15.30 6.54
C TYR A 146 -14.34 15.35 5.21
N ASN A 147 -14.46 14.36 4.33
CA ASN A 147 -13.82 14.39 3.00
C ASN A 147 -14.26 15.59 2.15
N ASP A 148 -15.52 16.04 2.27
CA ASP A 148 -16.07 17.16 1.52
C ASP A 148 -15.33 18.49 1.78
N LEU A 149 -14.66 18.62 2.93
CA LEU A 149 -13.80 19.77 3.23
C LEU A 149 -12.62 19.91 2.28
N LEU A 150 -12.26 18.83 1.56
CA LEU A 150 -11.17 18.80 0.59
C LEU A 150 -11.64 19.01 -0.85
N GLY A 151 -12.95 19.00 -1.11
CA GLY A 151 -13.51 19.14 -2.47
C GLY A 151 -13.08 18.02 -3.44
N ILE A 152 -12.63 16.88 -2.92
CA ILE A 152 -12.25 15.71 -3.71
C ILE A 152 -13.44 14.75 -3.69
N ASN A 153 -14.10 14.60 -4.83
CA ASN A 153 -15.24 13.72 -4.98
C ASN A 153 -14.79 12.28 -4.69
N ALA A 154 -15.30 11.68 -3.62
CA ALA A 154 -15.14 10.26 -3.40
C ALA A 154 -15.84 9.52 -4.56
N ASP A 155 -15.11 8.67 -5.27
CA ASP A 155 -15.69 7.85 -6.31
C ASP A 155 -16.73 6.89 -5.72
N GLY A 156 -17.82 6.68 -6.45
CA GLY A 156 -18.93 5.85 -6.02
C GLY A 156 -20.19 6.65 -5.82
N GLY A 157 -21.27 6.24 -6.49
CA GLY A 157 -22.58 6.86 -6.31
C GLY A 157 -23.07 6.81 -4.85
N PRO A 158 -24.25 7.39 -4.57
CA PRO A 158 -24.81 7.46 -3.22
C PRO A 158 -24.79 6.09 -2.52
N GLY A 159 -24.07 6.00 -1.38
CA GLY A 159 -23.97 4.78 -0.56
C GLY A 159 -22.73 3.91 -0.78
N TYR A 160 -21.90 4.18 -1.79
CA TYR A 160 -20.60 3.52 -1.96
C TYR A 160 -19.49 4.39 -1.34
N ILE A 161 -18.83 3.89 -0.30
CA ILE A 161 -17.70 4.58 0.33
C ILE A 161 -16.44 3.80 -0.04
N THR A 162 -15.58 4.39 -0.87
CA THR A 162 -14.29 3.80 -1.20
C THR A 162 -13.36 3.81 0.01
N ARG A 163 -12.37 2.92 -0.02
CA ARG A 163 -11.31 2.88 1.02
C ARG A 163 -10.19 3.89 0.76
N GLY A 164 -10.12 4.37 -0.47
CA GLY A 164 -9.17 5.34 -0.99
C GLY A 164 -9.76 6.08 -2.17
N VAL A 165 -9.27 7.30 -2.42
CA VAL A 165 -9.52 8.03 -3.66
C VAL A 165 -8.35 8.97 -3.94
N THR A 166 -8.08 9.22 -5.21
CA THR A 166 -7.08 10.21 -5.63
C THR A 166 -7.58 11.12 -6.75
N ASP A 167 -7.21 12.41 -6.67
CA ASP A 167 -7.34 13.38 -7.77
C ASP A 167 -6.01 13.53 -8.55
N TYR A 168 -5.16 12.52 -8.44
CA TYR A 168 -3.78 12.45 -8.93
C TYR A 168 -2.79 13.40 -8.23
N ARG A 169 -3.19 14.22 -7.26
CA ARG A 169 -2.30 15.08 -6.45
C ARG A 169 -2.42 14.81 -4.96
N ASN A 170 -3.60 14.44 -4.55
CA ASN A 170 -4.03 14.18 -3.21
C ASN A 170 -4.54 12.75 -3.16
N ILE A 171 -4.36 12.11 -2.02
CA ILE A 171 -4.93 10.81 -1.68
C ILE A 171 -5.74 11.00 -0.42
N LEU A 172 -6.98 10.54 -0.40
CA LEU A 172 -7.80 10.48 0.80
C LEU A 172 -8.00 9.01 1.15
N THR A 173 -7.71 8.63 2.39
CA THR A 173 -7.95 7.29 2.90
C THR A 173 -8.18 7.36 4.41
N TYR A 174 -8.46 6.22 5.04
CA TYR A 174 -8.59 6.13 6.48
C TYR A 174 -7.84 4.91 7.00
N LYS A 175 -7.53 4.93 8.30
CA LYS A 175 -6.85 3.83 8.96
C LYS A 175 -7.72 2.57 8.85
N GLN A 176 -7.22 1.54 8.17
CA GLN A 176 -7.93 0.29 8.01
C GLN A 176 -6.96 -0.85 7.68
N GLY A 177 -7.36 -2.08 7.93
CA GLY A 177 -6.43 -3.22 7.92
C GLY A 177 -5.68 -3.46 6.61
N SER A 178 -6.19 -2.98 5.47
CA SER A 178 -5.55 -3.06 4.15
C SER A 178 -5.10 -1.69 3.60
N MET A 179 -4.82 -0.72 4.47
CA MET A 179 -4.40 0.62 4.03
C MET A 179 -3.07 0.60 3.26
N ASP A 180 -2.21 -0.40 3.46
CA ASP A 180 -0.99 -0.58 2.68
C ASP A 180 -1.26 -0.91 1.21
N PHE A 181 -2.20 -1.83 0.95
CA PHE A 181 -2.72 -2.08 -0.41
C PHE A 181 -3.35 -0.81 -0.99
N VAL A 182 -4.22 -0.14 -0.24
CA VAL A 182 -4.94 1.05 -0.72
C VAL A 182 -3.97 2.19 -1.04
N LEU A 183 -3.01 2.48 -0.17
CA LEU A 183 -2.05 3.55 -0.40
C LEU A 183 -1.16 3.23 -1.62
N GLY A 184 -0.72 1.98 -1.76
CA GLY A 184 -0.02 1.53 -2.97
C GLY A 184 -0.85 1.66 -4.24
N HIS A 185 -2.15 1.34 -4.16
CA HIS A 185 -3.10 1.47 -5.27
C HIS A 185 -3.27 2.92 -5.72
N GLU A 186 -3.59 3.84 -4.79
CA GLU A 186 -3.79 5.26 -5.10
C GLU A 186 -2.49 5.93 -5.60
N LEU A 187 -1.34 5.53 -5.04
CA LEU A 187 -0.04 5.96 -5.57
C LEU A 187 0.22 5.41 -6.98
N GLY A 188 -0.24 4.20 -7.29
CA GLY A 188 -0.16 3.61 -8.62
C GLY A 188 -0.84 4.47 -9.69
N HIS A 189 -2.04 5.00 -9.41
CA HIS A 189 -2.73 5.97 -10.27
C HIS A 189 -1.86 7.23 -10.50
N ILE A 190 -1.35 7.81 -9.42
CA ILE A 190 -0.48 9.00 -9.46
C ILE A 190 0.77 8.73 -10.31
N PHE A 191 1.46 7.62 -10.05
CA PHE A 191 2.70 7.28 -10.75
C PHE A 191 2.46 7.00 -12.22
N GLN A 192 1.38 6.29 -12.56
CA GLN A 192 1.00 6.02 -13.94
C GLN A 192 0.83 7.31 -14.74
N LEU A 193 0.05 8.27 -14.23
CA LEU A 193 -0.34 9.45 -15.01
C LEU A 193 0.65 10.61 -14.93
N ARG A 194 1.35 10.77 -13.80
CA ARG A 194 2.21 11.95 -13.57
C ARG A 194 3.70 11.66 -13.69
N PHE A 195 4.13 10.44 -13.44
CA PHE A 195 5.55 10.10 -13.36
C PHE A 195 6.01 9.11 -14.41
N SER A 196 5.11 8.33 -15.01
CA SER A 196 5.50 7.40 -16.06
C SER A 196 5.99 8.18 -17.28
N PRO A 197 7.22 7.94 -17.77
CA PRO A 197 7.70 8.53 -19.02
C PRO A 197 7.08 7.89 -20.26
N ALA A 198 6.48 6.71 -20.13
CA ALA A 198 6.01 5.92 -21.25
C ALA A 198 4.52 6.16 -21.54
N LYS A 199 4.20 6.75 -22.69
CA LYS A 199 2.81 6.93 -23.15
C LYS A 199 2.03 5.61 -23.21
N ALA A 200 2.69 4.50 -23.50
CA ALA A 200 2.04 3.19 -23.52
C ALA A 200 1.53 2.77 -22.14
N VAL A 201 2.18 3.21 -21.04
CA VAL A 201 1.73 2.96 -19.66
C VAL A 201 0.66 3.97 -19.26
N GLN A 202 0.84 5.26 -19.56
CA GLN A 202 -0.16 6.30 -19.29
C GLN A 202 -1.51 5.98 -19.96
N ASN A 203 -1.49 5.61 -21.24
CA ASN A 203 -2.69 5.35 -22.04
C ASN A 203 -3.46 4.07 -21.63
N LEU A 204 -2.94 3.25 -20.71
CA LEU A 204 -3.72 2.14 -20.15
C LEU A 204 -4.91 2.65 -19.33
N HIS A 205 -4.79 3.83 -18.72
CA HIS A 205 -5.86 4.46 -17.96
C HIS A 205 -7.13 4.70 -18.82
N LEU A 206 -6.97 4.89 -20.13
CA LEU A 206 -8.11 5.05 -21.07
C LEU A 206 -8.85 3.73 -21.36
N ILE A 207 -8.22 2.59 -21.07
CA ILE A 207 -8.82 1.26 -21.27
C ILE A 207 -9.44 0.79 -19.95
N ASP A 208 -8.65 0.84 -18.88
CA ASP A 208 -9.09 0.53 -17.53
C ASP A 208 -8.28 1.37 -16.56
N THR A 209 -8.98 2.23 -15.82
CA THR A 209 -8.39 3.16 -14.87
C THR A 209 -7.65 2.42 -13.75
N GLU A 210 -8.14 1.25 -13.33
CA GLU A 210 -7.69 0.56 -12.12
C GLU A 210 -6.53 -0.40 -12.35
N LEU A 211 -6.18 -0.69 -13.60
CA LEU A 211 -5.35 -1.85 -13.91
C LEU A 211 -3.95 -1.73 -13.32
N ILE A 212 -3.26 -0.62 -13.59
CA ILE A 212 -1.91 -0.41 -13.05
C ILE A 212 -1.98 -0.19 -11.54
N ALA A 213 -2.95 0.60 -11.06
CA ALA A 213 -3.15 0.84 -9.63
C ALA A 213 -3.30 -0.46 -8.83
N ASN A 214 -4.13 -1.40 -9.30
CA ASN A 214 -4.30 -2.71 -8.67
C ASN A 214 -3.01 -3.52 -8.63
N VAL A 215 -2.21 -3.49 -9.70
CA VAL A 215 -0.91 -4.18 -9.72
C VAL A 215 0.04 -3.58 -8.68
N ILE A 216 0.14 -2.25 -8.63
CA ILE A 216 1.03 -1.58 -7.68
C ILE A 216 0.56 -1.80 -6.23
N GLY A 217 -0.74 -1.68 -5.96
CA GLY A 217 -1.31 -1.95 -4.63
C GLY A 217 -1.06 -3.39 -4.18
N ARG A 218 -1.30 -4.37 -5.07
CA ARG A 218 -1.08 -5.80 -4.77
C ARG A 218 0.39 -6.08 -4.43
N GLU A 219 1.31 -5.61 -5.25
CA GLU A 219 2.72 -5.90 -5.06
C GLU A 219 3.31 -5.11 -3.87
N THR A 220 2.77 -3.95 -3.56
CA THR A 220 3.10 -3.21 -2.33
C THR A 220 2.71 -4.03 -1.10
N GLU A 221 1.47 -4.50 -1.06
CA GLU A 221 0.95 -5.38 -0.01
C GLU A 221 1.81 -6.65 0.13
N GLU A 222 2.18 -7.28 -1.00
CA GLU A 222 2.98 -8.50 -1.02
C GLU A 222 4.40 -8.29 -0.49
N LYS A 223 5.08 -7.21 -0.88
CA LYS A 223 6.42 -6.89 -0.37
C LYS A 223 6.38 -6.56 1.12
N ASN A 224 5.36 -5.82 1.57
CA ASN A 224 5.16 -5.52 2.98
C ASN A 224 4.87 -6.79 3.79
N TYR A 225 4.02 -7.68 3.28
CA TYR A 225 3.75 -8.99 3.87
C TYR A 225 5.04 -9.81 4.02
N GLY A 226 5.85 -9.87 2.97
CA GLY A 226 7.14 -10.55 2.99
C GLY A 226 8.10 -9.98 4.03
N ALA A 227 8.11 -8.65 4.21
CA ALA A 227 8.91 -7.99 5.24
C ALA A 227 8.45 -8.35 6.65
N VAL A 228 7.13 -8.43 6.90
CA VAL A 228 6.56 -8.89 8.17
C VAL A 228 6.97 -10.33 8.47
N CYS A 229 6.81 -11.23 7.49
CA CYS A 229 7.19 -12.64 7.63
C CYS A 229 8.69 -12.78 7.93
N LYS A 230 9.53 -12.02 7.22
CA LYS A 230 10.98 -11.99 7.45
C LYS A 230 11.34 -11.50 8.85
N TRP A 231 10.68 -10.45 9.35
CA TRP A 231 10.93 -9.92 10.69
C TRP A 231 10.55 -10.93 11.79
N LEU A 232 9.41 -11.60 11.64
CA LEU A 232 8.96 -12.66 12.55
C LEU A 232 9.80 -13.95 12.41
N GLY A 233 10.48 -14.12 11.28
CA GLY A 233 11.19 -15.35 10.94
C GLY A 233 10.23 -16.53 10.72
N VAL A 234 9.17 -16.29 9.97
CA VAL A 234 8.11 -17.26 9.60
C VAL A 234 7.92 -17.28 8.08
N ASP A 235 7.33 -18.36 7.57
CA ASP A 235 7.04 -18.55 6.15
C ASP A 235 5.71 -17.90 5.76
N GLU A 236 4.72 -17.97 6.65
CA GLU A 236 3.42 -17.32 6.49
C GLU A 236 2.96 -16.69 7.80
N TYR A 237 2.20 -15.60 7.70
CA TYR A 237 1.59 -14.93 8.85
C TYR A 237 0.18 -14.45 8.50
N SER A 238 -0.75 -14.48 9.44
CA SER A 238 -2.09 -13.91 9.27
C SER A 238 -2.59 -13.40 10.60
N ASN A 239 -2.96 -12.13 10.64
CA ASN A 239 -3.48 -11.47 11.83
C ASN A 239 -5.00 -11.35 11.69
N TYR A 240 -5.74 -11.96 12.61
CA TYR A 240 -7.20 -11.89 12.66
C TYR A 240 -7.70 -10.71 13.52
N GLY A 241 -6.80 -9.83 13.95
CA GLY A 241 -7.10 -8.69 14.81
C GLY A 241 -7.31 -9.16 16.26
N PRO A 242 -8.39 -8.73 16.95
CA PRO A 242 -8.61 -9.09 18.35
C PRO A 242 -8.86 -10.59 18.54
N SER A 243 -9.17 -11.35 17.48
CA SER A 243 -9.47 -12.78 17.56
C SER A 243 -8.23 -13.69 17.57
N GLY A 244 -7.03 -13.13 17.34
CA GLY A 244 -5.78 -13.88 17.36
C GLY A 244 -4.99 -13.84 16.04
N PHE A 245 -4.06 -14.77 15.86
CA PHE A 245 -3.20 -14.84 14.68
C PHE A 245 -2.80 -16.28 14.33
N LYS A 246 -2.31 -16.48 13.12
CA LYS A 246 -1.79 -17.74 12.59
C LYS A 246 -0.43 -17.51 11.95
N PHE A 247 0.46 -18.49 12.04
CA PHE A 247 1.73 -18.49 11.32
C PHE A 247 2.15 -19.89 10.88
N LYS A 248 3.04 -19.95 9.89
CA LYS A 248 3.75 -21.18 9.50
C LYS A 248 5.26 -21.00 9.59
N TYR A 249 5.97 -22.01 10.05
CA TYR A 249 7.44 -22.01 10.10
C TYR A 249 7.98 -23.43 9.90
N LYS A 250 8.75 -23.67 8.84
CA LYS A 250 9.41 -24.97 8.55
C LYS A 250 8.49 -26.18 8.68
N GLY A 251 7.25 -26.05 8.22
CA GLY A 251 6.22 -27.09 8.31
C GLY A 251 5.35 -27.04 9.57
N THR A 252 5.78 -26.35 10.62
CA THR A 252 4.98 -26.12 11.83
C THR A 252 3.88 -25.11 11.56
N THR A 253 2.65 -25.41 11.98
CA THR A 253 1.54 -24.44 11.98
C THR A 253 1.18 -24.02 13.40
N GLY A 254 1.33 -22.73 13.70
CA GLY A 254 0.88 -22.11 14.96
C GLY A 254 -0.42 -21.34 14.77
N ILE A 255 -1.40 -21.57 15.66
CA ILE A 255 -2.67 -20.84 15.70
C ILE A 255 -2.90 -20.37 17.12
N VAL A 256 -3.04 -19.06 17.30
CA VAL A 256 -3.18 -18.42 18.61
C VAL A 256 -4.47 -17.62 18.62
N TYR A 257 -5.39 -17.95 19.53
CA TYR A 257 -6.70 -17.29 19.68
C TYR A 257 -6.74 -16.28 20.84
N ARG A 258 -5.57 -15.88 21.34
CA ARG A 258 -5.47 -14.91 22.43
C ARG A 258 -5.75 -13.50 21.91
N GLN A 259 -6.59 -12.79 22.64
CA GLN A 259 -7.00 -11.44 22.30
C GLN A 259 -6.02 -10.40 22.83
N ASN A 260 -5.96 -9.24 22.16
CA ASN A 260 -5.26 -8.04 22.63
C ASN A 260 -3.75 -8.21 22.93
N LEU A 261 -3.10 -9.16 22.27
CA LEU A 261 -1.65 -9.30 22.35
C LEU A 261 -0.95 -8.12 21.66
N SER A 262 0.05 -7.57 22.34
CA SER A 262 1.06 -6.69 21.75
C SER A 262 1.88 -7.43 20.68
N GLU A 263 2.53 -6.68 19.79
CA GLU A 263 3.40 -7.29 18.78
C GLU A 263 4.60 -8.02 19.40
N GLU A 264 5.12 -7.53 20.53
CA GLU A 264 6.17 -8.19 21.31
C GLU A 264 5.69 -9.53 21.89
N GLU A 265 4.48 -9.60 22.44
CA GLU A 265 3.91 -10.86 22.94
C GLU A 265 3.69 -11.87 21.81
N LYS A 266 3.19 -11.41 20.65
CA LYS A 266 3.06 -12.27 19.47
C LYS A 266 4.42 -12.83 19.05
N PHE A 267 5.44 -11.98 19.01
CA PHE A 267 6.80 -12.39 18.66
C PHE A 267 7.36 -13.43 19.64
N GLN A 268 7.17 -13.23 20.94
CA GLN A 268 7.60 -14.19 21.98
C GLN A 268 6.90 -15.54 21.83
N ILE A 269 5.58 -15.55 21.58
CA ILE A 269 4.83 -16.79 21.34
C ILE A 269 5.36 -17.52 20.11
N ILE A 270 5.63 -16.79 19.01
CA ILE A 270 6.21 -17.35 17.80
C ILE A 270 7.58 -17.99 18.08
N GLN A 271 8.48 -17.30 18.81
CA GLN A 271 9.79 -17.90 19.16
C GLN A 271 9.64 -19.15 20.00
N HIS A 272 8.75 -19.14 21.00
CA HIS A 272 8.51 -20.31 21.85
C HIS A 272 8.05 -21.53 21.04
N VAL A 273 7.13 -21.34 20.09
CA VAL A 273 6.69 -22.41 19.21
C VAL A 273 7.81 -22.89 18.29
N LYS A 274 8.63 -21.98 17.75
CA LYS A 274 9.79 -22.35 16.90
C LYS A 274 10.79 -23.23 17.66
N ASP A 275 10.98 -22.99 18.96
CA ASP A 275 11.90 -23.76 19.81
C ASP A 275 11.32 -25.11 20.26
N SER A 276 9.99 -25.26 20.23
CA SER A 276 9.28 -26.44 20.74
C SER A 276 9.37 -27.69 19.86
N ARG A 277 9.81 -27.57 18.59
CA ARG A 277 9.84 -28.66 17.57
C ARG A 277 8.49 -29.34 17.31
N LEU A 278 7.38 -28.65 17.57
CA LEU A 278 6.03 -29.16 17.30
C LEU A 278 5.69 -29.09 15.82
N ASP A 279 4.87 -30.01 15.34
CA ASP A 279 4.27 -29.92 14.00
C ASP A 279 3.04 -28.98 14.02
N LYS A 280 2.31 -28.96 15.13
CA LYS A 280 1.18 -28.05 15.33
C LYS A 280 1.12 -27.49 16.75
N HIS A 281 0.85 -26.19 16.83
CA HIS A 281 0.57 -25.50 18.09
C HIS A 281 -0.78 -24.78 18.02
N VAL A 282 -1.66 -25.03 18.99
CA VAL A 282 -2.90 -24.27 19.16
C VAL A 282 -2.98 -23.72 20.58
N ASP A 283 -3.01 -22.40 20.70
CA ASP A 283 -3.20 -21.67 21.96
C ASP A 283 -4.61 -21.05 21.97
N ARG A 284 -5.48 -21.55 22.88
CA ARG A 284 -6.82 -21.01 23.12
C ARG A 284 -6.93 -20.20 24.42
N GLY A 285 -5.81 -19.72 24.96
CA GLY A 285 -5.72 -18.98 26.21
C GLY A 285 -5.72 -19.89 27.46
N SER A 286 -6.64 -20.85 27.52
CA SER A 286 -6.77 -21.80 28.65
C SER A 286 -6.56 -23.27 28.28
N VAL A 287 -6.39 -23.58 26.99
CA VAL A 287 -6.17 -24.94 26.48
C VAL A 287 -5.08 -24.91 25.43
N PHE A 288 -4.09 -25.78 25.61
CA PHE A 288 -3.04 -26.03 24.63
C PHE A 288 -3.29 -27.38 23.96
N GLU A 289 -3.39 -27.39 22.63
CA GLU A 289 -3.37 -28.64 21.86
C GLU A 289 -2.02 -28.75 21.15
N PHE A 290 -1.31 -29.83 21.45
CA PHE A 290 -0.07 -30.23 20.82
C PHE A 290 -0.34 -31.49 20.00
N LYS A 291 0.08 -31.51 18.73
CA LYS A 291 0.14 -32.72 17.90
C LYS A 291 1.50 -32.80 17.25
#